data_AF-A0A7V8ZJK7-F1
#
_entry.id   AF-A0A7V8ZJK7-F1
#
_cell.length_a   1.000
_cell.length_b   1.000
_cell.length_c   1.000
_cell.angle_alpha   90.00
_cell.angle_beta   90.00
_cell.angle_gamma   90.00
#
_symmetry.space_group_name_H-M   'P 1'
#
loop_
_entity.id
_entity.type
_entity.pdbx_description
1 polymer ?
#
loop_
_entity_poly.entity_id
_entity_poly.type
_entity_poly.pdbx_seq_one_letter_code
_entity_poly.pdbx_strand_id
1 'polypeptide(L)' 'MTTPLVHCAGCARAWHSPTMADGLRLVGSCPRCGGVLVYADDAPAPLAAERVQASATERVPPPEAELAPHLVLGLPRR' A
#
# COMPACT_ATOMS: atom_id res chain seq x y z
N MET A 1 -6.52 14.78 -26.75
CA MET A 1 -7.30 14.58 -25.52
C MET A 1 -6.85 13.25 -24.91
N THR A 2 -6.42 13.24 -23.66
CA THR A 2 -5.91 12.03 -23.01
C THR A 2 -7.06 11.15 -22.54
N THR A 3 -7.16 9.92 -23.02
CA THR A 3 -8.19 8.97 -22.61
C THR A 3 -8.06 8.64 -21.11
N PRO A 4 -9.17 8.58 -20.34
CA PRO A 4 -9.10 8.17 -18.94
C PRO A 4 -8.77 6.69 -18.79
N LEU A 5 -7.90 6.39 -17.82
CA LEU A 5 -7.51 5.02 -17.49
C LEU A 5 -8.55 4.31 -16.63
N VAL A 6 -9.27 5.07 -15.79
CA VAL A 6 -10.44 4.57 -15.07
C VAL A 6 -11.50 5.65 -14.98
N HIS A 7 -12.76 5.24 -14.97
CA HIS A 7 -13.88 6.13 -14.67
C HIS A 7 -14.92 5.43 -13.80
N CYS A 8 -15.68 6.20 -13.03
CA CYS A 8 -16.77 5.67 -12.23
C CYS A 8 -18.08 5.70 -13.03
N ALA A 9 -18.76 4.55 -13.11
CA ALA A 9 -20.06 4.43 -13.78
C ALA A 9 -21.18 5.19 -13.05
N GLY A 10 -21.04 5.47 -11.75
CA GLY A 10 -22.06 6.14 -10.95
C GLY A 10 -21.96 7.67 -10.97
N CYS A 11 -20.75 8.23 -10.77
CA CYS A 11 -20.57 9.68 -10.64
C CYS A 11 -19.75 10.32 -11.77
N ALA A 12 -19.46 9.58 -12.85
CA ALA A 12 -18.71 10.02 -14.04
C ALA A 12 -17.32 10.62 -13.76
N ARG A 13 -16.76 10.41 -12.56
CA ARG A 13 -15.41 10.90 -12.25
C ARG A 13 -14.40 10.04 -13.00
N ALA A 14 -13.38 10.69 -13.55
CA ALA A 14 -12.35 10.07 -14.35
C ALA A 14 -10.97 10.29 -13.73
N TRP A 15 -10.08 9.32 -13.92
CA TRP A 15 -8.70 9.40 -13.50
C TRP A 15 -7.77 8.96 -14.65
N HIS A 16 -6.66 9.68 -14.78
CA HIS A 16 -5.74 9.55 -15.91
C HIS A 16 -4.34 9.06 -15.50
N SER A 17 -4.07 8.96 -14.19
CA SER A 17 -2.76 8.53 -13.68
C SER A 17 -2.74 7.01 -13.51
N PRO A 18 -1.73 6.30 -14.03
CA PRO A 18 -1.56 4.86 -13.82
C PRO A 18 -1.51 4.49 -12.34
N THR A 19 -0.73 5.22 -11.54
CA THR A 19 -0.64 5.01 -10.08
C THR A 19 -1.99 5.11 -9.39
N MET A 20 -2.85 6.01 -9.86
CA MET A 20 -4.18 6.18 -9.29
C MET A 20 -5.13 5.06 -9.73
N ALA A 21 -5.02 4.60 -10.98
CA ALA A 21 -5.75 3.43 -11.44
C ALA A 21 -5.37 2.18 -10.61
N ASP A 22 -4.09 1.98 -10.32
CA ASP A 22 -3.63 0.88 -9.46
C ASP A 22 -4.16 0.99 -8.03
N GLY A 23 -4.09 2.18 -7.43
CA GLY A 23 -4.69 2.41 -6.11
C GLY A 23 -6.18 2.15 -6.09
N LEU A 24 -6.90 2.53 -7.15
CA LEU A 24 -8.34 2.31 -7.27
C LEU A 24 -8.70 0.83 -7.46
N ARG A 25 -7.82 0.01 -8.07
CA ARG A 25 -8.01 -1.45 -8.13
C ARG A 25 -7.98 -2.09 -6.76
N LEU A 26 -7.13 -1.58 -5.86
CA LEU A 26 -7.05 -2.05 -4.47
C LEU A 26 -8.30 -1.66 -3.67
N VAL A 27 -8.84 -0.46 -3.90
CA VAL A 27 -10.05 0.01 -3.21
C VAL A 27 -11.30 -0.73 -3.74
N GLY A 28 -11.33 -1.08 -5.03
CA GLY A 28 -12.42 -1.85 -5.65
C GLY A 28 -13.73 -1.07 -5.88
N SER A 29 -13.84 0.16 -5.37
CA SER A 29 -15.03 1.02 -5.51
C SER A 29 -14.66 2.49 -5.57
N CYS A 30 -15.58 3.33 -6.07
CA CYS A 30 -15.36 4.76 -6.16
C CYS A 30 -15.27 5.38 -4.75
N PRO A 31 -14.17 6.05 -4.38
CA PRO A 31 -14.02 6.64 -3.04
C PRO A 31 -14.97 7.83 -2.79
N ARG A 32 -15.65 8.31 -3.83
CA ARG A 32 -16.61 9.41 -3.73
C ARG A 32 -18.05 8.95 -3.51
N CYS A 33 -18.49 7.92 -4.22
CA CYS A 33 -19.90 7.49 -4.22
C CYS A 33 -20.11 5.99 -3.96
N GLY A 34 -19.05 5.21 -3.75
CA GLY A 34 -19.11 3.75 -3.60
C GLY A 34 -19.45 2.99 -4.88
N GLY A 35 -19.64 3.68 -6.01
CA GLY A 35 -20.03 3.07 -7.28
C GLY A 35 -18.94 2.23 -7.95
N VAL A 36 -19.35 1.48 -8.97
CA VAL A 36 -18.47 0.61 -9.77
C VAL A 36 -17.47 1.43 -10.58
N LEU A 37 -16.24 0.94 -10.65
CA LEU A 37 -15.13 1.49 -11.43
C LEU A 37 -14.93 0.68 -12.72
N VAL A 38 -14.76 1.38 -13.84
CA VAL A 38 -14.52 0.81 -15.17
C VAL A 38 -13.13 1.23 -15.63
N TYR A 39 -12.28 0.24 -15.89
CA TYR A 39 -10.88 0.42 -16.31
C TYR A 39 -10.78 0.29 -17.83
N ALA A 40 -9.92 1.10 -18.44
CA ALA A 40 -9.57 0.93 -19.85
C ALA A 40 -8.77 -0.37 -20.04
N ASP A 41 -8.93 -1.05 -21.19
CA ASP A 41 -8.25 -2.32 -21.49
C ASP A 41 -6.72 -2.19 -21.50
N ASP A 42 -6.19 -1.03 -21.92
CA ASP A 42 -4.76 -0.72 -21.93
C ASP A 42 -4.22 -0.23 -20.58
N ALA A 43 -5.05 -0.15 -19.53
CA ALA A 43 -4.59 0.28 -18.23
C ALA A 43 -3.63 -0.78 -17.67
N PRO A 44 -2.34 -0.45 -17.48
CA PRO A 44 -1.31 -1.44 -17.12
C PRO A 44 -1.82 -2.22 -15.93
N ALA A 45 -1.98 -3.55 -16.07
CA ALA A 45 -2.37 -4.43 -14.97
C ALA A 45 -1.48 -4.12 -13.76
N PRO A 46 -1.99 -4.18 -12.51
CA PRO A 46 -1.10 -3.90 -11.39
C PRO A 46 0.01 -4.93 -11.54
N LEU A 47 1.24 -4.43 -11.76
CA LEU A 47 2.42 -5.24 -11.54
C LEU A 47 2.21 -5.73 -10.13
N ALA A 48 1.89 -7.02 -9.99
CA ALA A 48 1.78 -7.66 -8.69
C ALA A 48 3.07 -7.23 -8.04
N ALA A 49 2.97 -6.26 -7.12
CA ALA A 49 4.11 -5.77 -6.41
C ALA A 49 4.67 -7.06 -5.87
N GLU A 50 5.82 -7.48 -6.39
CA GLU A 50 6.68 -8.42 -5.71
C GLU A 50 6.57 -7.91 -4.30
N ARG A 51 5.88 -8.69 -3.45
CA ARG A 51 5.85 -8.41 -2.03
C ARG A 51 7.30 -8.11 -1.80
N VAL A 52 7.59 -6.85 -1.43
CA VAL A 52 8.81 -6.58 -0.74
C VAL A 52 8.61 -7.42 0.50
N GLN A 53 9.00 -8.69 0.38
CA GLN A 53 9.54 -9.50 1.42
C GLN A 53 10.76 -8.66 1.79
N ALA A 54 10.49 -7.62 2.57
CA ALA A 54 11.33 -7.33 3.69
C ALA A 54 11.32 -8.64 4.48
N SER A 55 12.18 -9.55 4.04
CA SER A 55 12.90 -10.47 4.86
C SER A 55 13.69 -9.58 5.82
N ALA A 56 12.99 -8.88 6.71
CA ALA A 56 13.47 -8.67 8.04
C ALA A 56 13.52 -10.09 8.59
N THR A 57 14.66 -10.74 8.34
CA THR A 57 15.11 -11.92 9.03
C THR A 57 14.61 -11.80 10.45
N GLU A 58 13.68 -12.68 10.78
CA GLU A 58 13.32 -13.01 12.14
C GLU A 58 14.63 -13.47 12.79
N ARG A 59 15.43 -12.52 13.29
CA ARG A 59 16.43 -12.83 14.29
C ARG A 59 15.61 -13.14 15.52
N VAL A 60 15.26 -14.41 15.66
CA VAL A 60 15.03 -14.98 16.99
C VAL A 60 16.27 -14.60 17.81
N PRO A 61 16.19 -13.66 18.76
CA PRO A 61 17.33 -13.42 19.63
C PRO A 61 17.54 -14.68 20.48
N PRO A 62 18.78 -15.13 20.71
CA PRO A 62 19.04 -16.19 21.69
C PRO A 62 18.46 -15.76 23.05
N PRO A 63 17.91 -16.68 23.86
CA PRO A 63 17.12 -16.37 25.03
C PRO A 63 17.96 -15.92 26.25
N GLU A 64 18.99 -15.10 26.07
CA GLU A 64 19.94 -14.73 27.14
C GLU A 64 20.52 -13.31 27.03
N ALA A 65 19.84 -12.39 26.35
CA ALA A 65 20.19 -10.97 26.41
C ALA A 65 18.98 -10.15 26.83
N GLU A 66 18.61 -10.27 28.11
CA GLU A 66 17.85 -9.23 28.81
C GLU A 66 18.66 -7.93 28.73
N LEU A 67 18.45 -7.16 27.67
CA LEU A 67 18.79 -5.74 27.63
C LEU A 67 17.92 -5.05 28.68
N ALA A 68 18.44 -5.03 29.90
CA ALA A 68 17.77 -4.44 31.02
C ALA A 68 17.44 -2.97 30.68
N PRO A 69 16.16 -2.54 30.78
CA PRO A 69 15.66 -1.28 30.22
C PRO A 69 16.46 -0.02 30.55
N HIS A 70 17.13 -0.03 31.70
CA HIS A 70 18.00 1.06 32.17
C HIS A 70 19.16 1.40 31.21
N LEU A 71 19.64 0.46 30.39
CA LEU A 71 20.68 0.71 29.38
C LEU A 71 20.12 1.42 28.12
N VAL A 72 18.86 1.20 27.77
CA VAL A 72 18.21 1.84 26.62
C VAL A 72 17.80 3.28 26.94
N LEU A 73 17.46 3.56 28.20
CA LEU A 73 17.03 4.88 28.65
C LEU A 73 18.18 5.74 29.22
N GLY A 74 19.42 5.24 29.20
CA GLY A 74 20.60 6.00 29.62
C GLY A 74 20.63 6.39 31.11
N LEU A 75 19.99 5.61 31.98
CA LEU A 75 19.87 5.93 33.40
C LEU A 75 20.93 5.16 34.21
N PRO A 76 21.82 5.85 34.96
CA PRO A 76 22.83 5.18 35.76
C PRO A 76 22.18 4.44 36.94
N ARG A 77 22.60 3.19 37.16
CA ARG A 77 22.25 2.42 38.37
C ARG A 77 23.03 3.00 39.56
N ARG A 78 22.34 3.45 40.60
CA ARG A 78 22.88 3.65 41.95
C ARG A 78 22.41 2.53 42.85
#